data_AF-A0A1J3I198-F1
#
_entry.id   AF-A0A1J3I198-F1
#
_cell.length_a   1.000
_cell.length_b   1.000
_cell.length_c   1.000
_cell.angle_alpha   90.00
_cell.angle_beta   90.00
_cell.angle_gamma   90.00
#
_symmetry.space_group_name_H-M   'P 1'
#
loop_
_entity.id
_entity.type
_entity.pdbx_description
1 polymer ?
#
loop_
_entity_poly.entity_id
_entity_poly.type
_entity_poly.pdbx_seq_one_letter_code
_entity_poly.pdbx_strand_id
1 'polypeptide(L)'
;SLQRLTIVDEIDDSVYVINAPPLKYLNIQGTFGLGSCMIEHAPKLMEANINIGDVISDDILGSLTSVKRLSLKVSPLQIPFPAGSSFHQL
;
A
#
# COMPACT_ATOMS: atom_id res chain seq x y z
N SER A 1 -4.00 12.77 -17.15
CA SER A 1 -3.60 12.66 -15.73
C SER A 1 -3.91 11.27 -15.21
N LEU A 2 -2.96 10.61 -14.53
CA LEU A 2 -3.11 9.24 -14.03
C LEU A 2 -4.04 9.20 -12.81
N GLN A 3 -5.23 8.59 -12.94
CA GLN A 3 -6.18 8.44 -11.82
C GLN A 3 -6.16 7.05 -11.20
N ARG A 4 -5.60 6.06 -11.90
CA ARG A 4 -5.51 4.66 -11.46
C ARG A 4 -4.11 4.15 -11.76
N LEU A 5 -3.50 3.50 -10.77
CA LEU A 5 -2.20 2.84 -10.89
C LEU A 5 -2.36 1.38 -10.46
N THR A 6 -1.72 0.49 -11.22
CA THR A 6 -1.57 -0.91 -10.84
C THR A 6 -0.09 -1.27 -10.96
N ILE A 7 0.48 -1.79 -9.88
CA ILE A 7 1.84 -2.31 -9.81
C ILE A 7 1.72 -3.81 -9.63
N VAL A 8 2.34 -4.57 -10.51
CA VAL A 8 2.48 -6.03 -10.40
C VAL A 8 3.97 -6.32 -10.47
N ASP A 9 4.52 -6.83 -9.38
CA ASP A 9 5.95 -7.12 -9.30
C ASP A 9 6.23 -8.40 -8.50
N GLU A 10 6.95 -9.32 -9.12
CA GLU A 10 7.34 -10.60 -8.52
C GLU A 10 8.83 -10.63 -8.13
N ILE A 11 9.53 -9.50 -8.26
CA ILE A 11 10.95 -9.34 -7.91
C ILE A 11 11.05 -8.52 -6.63
N ASP A 12 11.66 -9.12 -5.61
CA ASP A 12 11.67 -8.58 -4.23
C ASP A 12 12.59 -7.36 -4.01
N ASP A 13 13.34 -6.94 -5.05
CA ASP A 13 14.33 -5.86 -5.00
C ASP A 13 13.86 -4.54 -5.66
N SER A 14 12.63 -4.49 -6.15
CA SER A 14 12.08 -3.28 -6.76
C SER A 14 11.64 -2.25 -5.72
N VAL A 15 11.96 -0.98 -5.97
CA VAL A 15 11.54 0.15 -5.14
C VAL A 15 10.65 1.12 -5.94
N TYR A 16 9.47 1.39 -5.41
CA TYR A 16 8.46 2.26 -6.01
C TYR A 16 8.22 3.50 -5.17
N VAL A 17 8.28 4.68 -5.81
CA VAL A 17 7.92 5.96 -5.21
C VAL A 17 6.75 6.56 -5.99
N ILE A 18 5.61 6.75 -5.31
CA ILE A 18 4.37 7.24 -5.91
C ILE A 18 4.19 8.72 -5.55
N ASN A 19 4.47 9.59 -6.53
CA ASN A 19 4.14 11.01 -6.50
C ASN A 19 3.13 11.33 -7.61
N ALA A 20 1.84 11.21 -7.27
CA ALA A 20 0.75 11.32 -8.22
C ALA A 20 -0.45 12.04 -7.60
N PRO A 21 -0.47 13.40 -7.60
CA PRO A 21 -1.57 14.17 -7.05
C PRO A 21 -2.99 13.79 -7.52
N PRO A 22 -3.23 13.40 -8.79
CA PRO A 22 -4.56 13.05 -9.27
C PRO A 22 -4.95 11.59 -9.04
N LEU A 23 -4.08 10.78 -8.43
CA LEU A 23 -4.31 9.35 -8.21
C LEU A 23 -5.49 9.15 -7.24
N LYS A 24 -6.44 8.30 -7.63
CA LYS A 24 -7.62 7.95 -6.85
C LYS A 24 -7.66 6.49 -6.44
N TYR A 25 -7.06 5.62 -7.25
CA TYR A 25 -7.12 4.17 -7.10
C TYR A 25 -5.72 3.57 -7.23
N LEU A 26 -5.30 2.82 -6.22
CA LEU A 26 -4.03 2.10 -6.18
C LEU A 26 -4.30 0.60 -6.04
N ASN A 27 -3.61 -0.21 -6.84
CA ASN A 27 -3.60 -1.66 -6.73
C ASN A 27 -2.15 -2.14 -6.78
N ILE A 28 -1.73 -2.94 -5.81
CA ILE A 28 -0.37 -3.46 -5.68
C ILE A 28 -0.46 -4.97 -5.51
N GLN A 29 0.26 -5.72 -6.34
CA GLN A 29 0.25 -7.18 -6.34
C GLN A 29 1.64 -7.77 -6.49
N GLY A 30 1.98 -8.76 -5.65
CA GLY A 30 3.20 -9.57 -5.81
C GLY A 30 4.07 -9.64 -4.55
N THR A 31 5.40 -9.67 -4.69
CA THR A 31 6.35 -9.81 -3.57
C THR A 31 7.09 -8.50 -3.36
N PHE A 32 6.88 -7.90 -2.19
CA PHE A 32 7.36 -6.58 -1.86
C PHE A 32 8.06 -6.65 -0.51
N GLY A 33 9.39 -6.50 -0.52
CA GLY A 33 10.18 -6.42 0.70
C GLY A 33 9.89 -5.17 1.53
N LEU A 34 10.47 -5.11 2.72
CA LEU A 34 10.40 -3.94 3.60
C LEU A 34 10.96 -2.69 2.88
N GLY A 35 10.17 -1.61 2.82
CA GLY A 35 10.58 -0.34 2.19
C GLY A 35 10.46 -0.30 0.66
N SER A 36 9.89 -1.33 0.03
CA SER A 36 9.77 -1.44 -1.44
C SER A 36 8.73 -0.50 -2.07
N CYS A 37 7.81 0.09 -1.30
CA CYS A 37 6.80 1.00 -1.84
C CYS A 37 6.45 2.14 -0.88
N MET A 38 6.59 3.38 -1.35
CA MET A 38 6.29 4.60 -0.61
C MET A 38 5.35 5.52 -1.42
N ILE A 39 4.37 6.12 -0.75
CA ILE A 39 3.47 7.10 -1.38
C ILE A 39 3.82 8.48 -0.81
N GLU A 40 4.61 9.25 -1.56
CA GLU A 40 5.02 10.59 -1.13
C GLU A 40 3.88 11.60 -1.23
N HIS A 41 3.12 11.56 -2.32
CA HIS A 41 2.09 12.57 -2.57
C HIS A 41 0.95 12.05 -3.45
N ALA A 42 -0.13 11.63 -2.80
CA ALA A 42 -1.37 11.22 -3.45
C ALA A 42 -2.60 11.67 -2.63
N PRO A 43 -2.83 12.99 -2.44
CA PRO A 43 -3.90 13.52 -1.58
C PRO A 43 -5.32 13.15 -2.01
N LYS A 44 -5.50 12.66 -3.23
CA LYS A 44 -6.81 12.22 -3.77
C LYS A 44 -7.00 10.71 -3.70
N LEU A 45 -6.09 9.96 -3.10
CA LEU A 45 -6.16 8.52 -3.01
C LEU A 45 -7.38 8.12 -2.16
N MET A 46 -8.33 7.43 -2.77
CA MET A 46 -9.57 7.04 -2.11
C MET A 46 -9.60 5.55 -1.79
N GLU A 47 -8.95 4.74 -2.62
CA GLU A 47 -9.00 3.30 -2.54
C GLU A 47 -7.63 2.69 -2.83
N ALA A 48 -7.24 1.75 -1.96
CA ALA A 48 -6.05 0.95 -2.12
C ALA A 48 -6.37 -0.54 -1.95
N ASN A 49 -5.87 -1.35 -2.88
CA ASN A 49 -5.87 -2.80 -2.79
C ASN A 49 -4.43 -3.31 -2.78
N ILE A 50 -4.02 -3.93 -1.68
CA ILE A 50 -2.67 -4.45 -1.48
C ILE A 50 -2.77 -5.97 -1.36
N ASN A 51 -2.22 -6.69 -2.31
CA ASN A 51 -2.15 -8.15 -2.33
C ASN A 51 -0.68 -8.58 -2.45
N ILE A 52 0.00 -8.65 -1.32
CA ILE A 52 1.43 -8.97 -1.28
C ILE A 52 1.70 -10.29 -0.58
N GLY A 53 2.66 -11.04 -1.11
CA GLY A 53 3.07 -12.35 -0.60
C GLY A 53 3.97 -12.27 0.64
N ASP A 54 4.40 -11.07 1.03
CA ASP A 54 5.36 -10.85 2.13
C ASP A 54 4.85 -9.80 3.15
N VAL A 55 5.72 -9.41 4.08
CA VAL A 55 5.47 -8.43 5.14
C VAL A 55 5.25 -7.05 4.54
N ILE A 56 4.15 -6.42 4.94
CA ILE A 56 3.86 -5.03 4.59
C ILE A 56 4.73 -4.08 5.41
N SER A 57 5.39 -3.13 4.76
CA SER A 57 6.18 -2.08 5.43
C SER A 57 5.28 -1.08 6.18
N ASP A 58 5.77 -0.55 7.30
CA ASP A 58 5.11 0.55 8.01
C ASP A 58 5.02 1.83 7.15
N ASP A 59 5.94 2.03 6.20
CA ASP A 59 5.96 3.20 5.32
C ASP A 59 4.72 3.25 4.41
N ILE A 60 4.34 2.09 3.86
CA ILE A 60 3.14 2.00 3.01
C ILE A 60 1.88 2.10 3.86
N LEU A 61 1.85 1.48 5.04
CA LEU A 61 0.71 1.56 5.96
C LEU A 61 0.47 3.00 6.43
N GLY A 62 1.52 3.73 6.82
CA GLY A 62 1.45 5.13 7.22
C GLY A 62 0.90 6.02 6.10
N SER A 63 1.28 5.73 4.86
CA SER A 63 0.80 6.43 3.68
C SER A 63 -0.68 6.15 3.36
N LEU A 64 -1.20 5.00 3.77
CA LEU A 64 -2.58 4.56 3.51
C LEU A 64 -3.58 5.02 4.57
N THR A 65 -3.14 5.70 5.63
CA THR A 65 -4.02 6.18 6.73
C THR A 65 -5.18 7.07 6.28
N SER A 66 -5.07 7.73 5.13
CA SER A 66 -6.09 8.66 4.60
C SER A 66 -7.09 8.02 3.61
N VAL A 67 -6.90 6.75 3.22
CA VAL A 67 -7.78 6.11 2.22
C VAL A 67 -9.14 5.78 2.82
N LYS A 68 -10.19 5.86 2.00
CA LYS A 68 -11.57 5.55 2.43
C LYS A 68 -11.90 4.06 2.34
N ARG A 69 -11.23 3.36 1.44
CA ARG A 69 -11.41 1.91 1.21
C ARG A 69 -10.04 1.26 1.14
N LEU A 70 -9.82 0.29 2.00
CA LEU A 70 -8.58 -0.46 2.07
C LEU A 70 -8.89 -1.95 2.01
N SER A 71 -8.26 -2.66 1.07
CA SER A 71 -8.25 -4.11 0.99
C SER A 71 -6.81 -4.58 1.19
N LEU A 72 -6.59 -5.47 2.16
CA LEU A 72 -5.28 -6.02 2.48
C LEU A 72 -5.33 -7.54 2.39
N LYS A 73 -4.46 -8.11 1.56
CA LYS A 73 -4.10 -9.52 1.56
C LYS A 73 -2.59 -9.59 1.69
N VAL A 74 -2.12 -9.87 2.90
CA VAL A 74 -0.70 -9.88 3.28
C VAL A 74 -0.37 -11.18 4.00
N SER A 75 0.89 -11.59 3.99
CA SER A 75 1.33 -12.79 4.72
C SER A 75 1.27 -12.55 6.24
N PRO A 76 0.82 -13.52 7.06
CA PRO A 76 0.65 -13.36 8.51
C PRO A 76 1.98 -13.24 9.30
N LEU A 77 3.14 -13.26 8.64
CA LEU A 77 4.42 -13.57 9.28
C LEU A 77 5.10 -12.45 10.08
N GLN A 78 4.56 -11.22 10.11
CA GLN A 78 4.78 -10.20 11.15
C GLN A 78 4.21 -8.89 10.62
N ILE A 79 2.97 -8.57 10.99
CA ILE A 79 2.52 -7.18 10.89
C ILE A 79 2.86 -6.58 12.26
N PRO A 80 3.92 -5.76 12.40
CA PRO A 80 4.12 -4.98 13.61
C PRO A 80 3.05 -3.89 13.62
N PHE A 81 1.78 -4.24 13.85
CA PHE A 81 0.75 -3.23 14.03
C PHE A 81 1.20 -2.35 15.20
N PRO A 82 1.35 -1.03 15.01
CA PRO A 82 1.64 -0.16 16.12
C PRO A 82 0.47 -0.30 17.10
N ALA A 83 0.81 -0.60 18.36
CA ALA A 83 -0.18 -0.77 19.42
C ALA A 83 -1.10 0.48 19.46
N GLY A 84 -2.39 0.28 19.22
CA GLY A 84 -3.39 1.36 19.16
C GLY A 84 -4.03 1.62 17.79
N SER A 85 -3.63 0.89 16.75
CA SER A 85 -4.26 0.99 15.41
C SER A 85 -5.61 0.23 15.40
N SER A 86 -6.73 0.94 15.19
CA SER A 86 -8.04 0.33 14.97
C SER A 86 -8.48 0.51 13.52
N PHE A 87 -8.79 -0.59 12.84
CA PHE A 87 -9.42 -0.57 11.51
C PHE A 87 -10.86 -1.06 11.64
N HIS A 88 -11.79 -0.38 10.98
CA HIS A 88 -13.16 -0.85 10.89
C HIS A 88 -13.20 -2.06 9.94
N GLN A 89 -13.51 -3.23 10.47
CA GLN A 89 -13.92 -4.38 9.65
C GLN A 89 -15.30 -4.08 9.05
N LEU A 90 -15.41 -4.19 7.73
CA LEU A 90 -16.68 -4.21 7.00
C LEU A 90 -17.17 -5.64 6.83
#